data_AF-A0A1L7UBP4-F1
#
_entry.id   AF-A0A1L7UBP4-F1
#
_cell.length_a   1.000
_cell.length_b   1.000
_cell.length_c   1.000
_cell.angle_alpha   90.00
_cell.angle_beta   90.00
_cell.angle_gamma   90.00
#
_symmetry.space_group_name_H-M   'P 1'
#
loop_
_entity.id
_entity.type
_entity.pdbx_description
1 polymer ?
#
loop_
_entity_poly.entity_id
_entity_poly.type
_entity_poly.pdbx_seq_one_letter_code
_entity_poly.pdbx_strand_id
1 'polypeptide(L)'
;MPAHLDTERYVARFAAEISSFTYTVIRQGLYTESYSLYLAFLDLKTPPNELIIPYDGKGPEISWVKRDEVGKTTAHLLPDYAQNSTTFPCFNDALFLSGPREISIGKSVDFINSILEEEIKIL
;
A
#
# COMPACT_ATOMS: atom_id res chain seq x y z
N MET A 1 -12.78 -6.16 0.39
CA MET A 1 -13.14 -7.41 -0.30
C MET A 1 -12.19 -8.51 0.18
N PRO A 2 -12.65 -9.52 0.94
CA PRO A 2 -11.78 -10.49 1.63
C PRO A 2 -11.22 -11.62 0.73
N ALA A 3 -11.47 -11.59 -0.59
CA ALA A 3 -11.06 -12.66 -1.50
C ALA A 3 -9.56 -12.99 -1.49
N HIS A 4 -8.71 -11.99 -1.21
CA HIS A 4 -7.28 -12.20 -1.05
C HIS A 4 -6.97 -13.10 0.17
N LEU A 5 -7.71 -12.99 1.27
CA LEU A 5 -7.54 -13.84 2.47
C LEU A 5 -7.87 -15.31 2.17
N ASP A 6 -8.81 -15.59 1.27
CA ASP A 6 -9.11 -16.96 0.84
C ASP A 6 -7.96 -17.55 0.04
N THR A 7 -7.34 -16.73 -0.80
CA THR A 7 -6.15 -17.11 -1.59
C THR A 7 -4.96 -17.38 -0.67
N GLU A 8 -4.71 -16.50 0.30
CA GLU A 8 -3.63 -16.69 1.29
C GLU A 8 -3.83 -17.98 2.09
N ARG A 9 -5.05 -18.26 2.56
CA ARG A 9 -5.37 -19.51 3.27
C ARG A 9 -5.16 -20.75 2.39
N TYR A 10 -5.55 -20.67 1.13
CA TYR A 10 -5.35 -21.76 0.17
C TYR A 10 -3.86 -22.06 -0.04
N VAL A 11 -3.05 -21.03 -0.27
CA VAL A 11 -1.60 -21.14 -0.48
C VAL A 11 -0.91 -21.70 0.78
N ALA A 12 -1.29 -21.21 1.96
CA ALA A 12 -0.77 -21.71 3.23
C ALA A 12 -1.06 -23.20 3.44
N ARG A 13 -2.30 -23.64 3.15
CA ARG A 13 -2.66 -25.07 3.19
C ARG A 13 -1.81 -25.89 2.21
N PHE A 14 -1.64 -25.40 0.98
CA PHE A 14 -0.87 -26.09 -0.04
C PHE A 14 0.62 -26.25 0.35
N ALA A 15 1.20 -25.23 0.97
CA ALA A 15 2.57 -25.29 1.51
C ALA A 15 2.74 -26.25 2.68
N ALA A 16 1.68 -26.46 3.48
CA ALA A 16 1.70 -27.47 4.53
C ALA A 16 1.65 -28.91 3.97
N GLU A 17 1.08 -29.10 2.79
CA GLU A 17 0.95 -30.40 2.13
C GLU A 17 2.18 -30.76 1.28
N ILE A 18 2.86 -29.77 0.69
CA ILE A 18 3.99 -29.98 -0.23
C ILE A 18 5.26 -29.34 0.34
N SER A 19 6.14 -30.17 0.91
CA SER A 19 7.37 -29.71 1.59
C SER A 19 8.35 -28.95 0.70
N SER A 20 8.29 -29.13 -0.62
CA SER A 20 9.12 -28.40 -1.60
C SER A 20 8.51 -27.06 -2.04
N PHE A 21 7.26 -26.78 -1.65
CA PHE A 21 6.57 -25.55 -1.99
C PHE A 21 6.67 -24.55 -0.84
N THR A 22 7.08 -23.33 -1.17
CA THR A 22 7.17 -22.21 -0.23
C THR A 22 6.55 -20.98 -0.85
N TYR A 23 6.17 -20.02 -0.01
CA TYR A 23 5.57 -18.79 -0.49
C TYR A 23 5.96 -17.60 0.37
N THR A 24 5.77 -16.42 -0.21
CA THR A 24 5.72 -15.14 0.49
C THR A 24 4.51 -14.39 -0.02
N VAL A 25 3.59 -14.01 0.87
CA VAL A 25 2.48 -13.13 0.48
C VAL A 25 2.97 -11.69 0.57
N ILE A 26 2.88 -10.95 -0.52
CA ILE A 26 3.16 -9.51 -0.50
C ILE A 26 1.83 -8.78 -0.34
N ARG A 27 1.64 -8.18 0.83
CA ARG A 27 0.61 -7.18 1.07
C ARG A 27 1.22 -5.81 0.86
N GLN A 28 0.43 -4.87 0.38
CA GLN A 28 0.92 -3.52 0.11
C GLN A 28 -0.09 -2.48 0.55
N GLY A 29 0.42 -1.29 0.89
CA GLY A 29 -0.38 -0.09 1.06
C GLY A 29 -1.06 0.34 -0.25
N LEU A 30 -1.83 1.43 -0.16
CA LEU A 30 -2.37 2.08 -1.35
C LEU A 30 -1.25 2.75 -2.13
N TYR A 31 -1.25 2.60 -3.45
CA TYR A 31 -0.24 3.26 -4.27
C TYR A 31 -0.37 4.78 -4.15
N THR A 32 0.72 5.45 -3.80
CA THR A 32 0.78 6.92 -3.75
C THR A 32 0.42 7.51 -5.10
N GLU A 33 0.78 6.84 -6.20
CA GLU A 33 0.43 7.25 -7.57
C GLU A 33 -1.08 7.24 -7.85
N SER A 34 -1.87 6.54 -7.04
CA SER A 34 -3.33 6.48 -7.12
C SER A 34 -4.01 7.49 -6.19
N TYR A 35 -3.28 8.45 -5.61
CA TYR A 35 -3.83 9.39 -4.63
C TYR A 35 -5.12 10.09 -5.11
N SER A 36 -5.20 10.47 -6.39
CA SER A 36 -6.35 11.19 -6.94
C SER A 36 -7.64 10.37 -6.82
N LEU A 37 -7.59 9.05 -6.98
CA LEU A 37 -8.76 8.17 -6.81
C LEU A 37 -9.35 8.27 -5.40
N TYR A 38 -8.50 8.41 -4.39
CA TYR A 38 -8.91 8.52 -2.98
C TYR A 38 -9.24 9.95 -2.57
N LEU A 39 -8.83 10.93 -3.37
CA LEU A 39 -9.13 12.35 -3.20
C LEU A 39 -10.10 12.81 -4.30
N ALA A 40 -11.25 12.14 -4.45
CA ALA A 40 -12.34 12.55 -5.34
C ALA A 40 -11.93 12.90 -6.78
N PHE A 41 -11.00 12.16 -7.37
CA PHE A 41 -10.43 12.40 -8.70
C PHE A 41 -9.75 13.77 -8.85
N LEU A 42 -9.11 14.25 -7.78
CA LEU A 42 -8.37 15.52 -7.75
C LEU A 42 -7.41 15.67 -8.95
N ASP A 43 -7.62 16.73 -9.73
CA ASP A 43 -6.70 17.18 -10.78
C ASP A 43 -5.90 18.38 -10.27
N LEU A 44 -4.59 18.19 -10.06
CA LEU A 44 -3.70 19.26 -9.60
C LEU A 44 -3.45 20.35 -10.65
N LYS A 45 -3.80 20.15 -11.92
CA LYS A 45 -3.70 21.19 -12.96
C LYS A 45 -4.82 22.22 -12.85
N THR A 46 -5.95 21.80 -12.29
CA THR A 46 -7.13 22.64 -12.03
C THR A 46 -7.65 22.28 -10.64
N PRO A 47 -6.89 22.62 -9.57
CA PRO A 47 -7.26 22.23 -8.22
C PRO A 47 -8.58 22.92 -7.83
N PRO A 48 -9.54 22.20 -7.24
CA PRO A 48 -10.75 22.81 -6.73
C PRO A 48 -10.46 23.51 -5.39
N ASN A 49 -11.23 24.56 -5.07
CA ASN A 49 -11.19 25.16 -3.74
C ASN A 49 -11.65 24.19 -2.64
N GLU A 50 -12.52 23.24 -3.00
CA GLU A 50 -13.19 22.32 -2.09
C GLU A 50 -13.11 20.87 -2.61
N LEU A 51 -12.66 19.97 -1.74
CA LEU A 51 -12.60 18.54 -1.96
C LEU A 51 -13.80 17.87 -1.29
N ILE A 52 -14.69 17.31 -2.13
CA ILE A 52 -15.91 16.65 -1.66
C ILE A 52 -15.64 15.16 -1.49
N ILE A 53 -15.52 14.71 -0.25
CA ILE A 53 -15.31 13.30 0.13
C ILE A 53 -16.34 12.92 1.20
N PRO A 54 -16.65 11.62 1.41
CA PRO A 54 -17.75 11.22 2.28
C PRO A 54 -17.51 11.41 3.80
N TYR A 55 -16.47 12.16 4.22
CA TYR A 55 -16.12 12.43 5.62
C TYR A 55 -15.12 13.60 5.76
N ASP A 56 -14.94 14.10 6.98
CA ASP A 56 -14.15 15.31 7.32
C ASP A 56 -12.62 15.20 7.20
N GLY A 57 -12.10 14.17 6.52
CA GLY A 57 -10.67 13.90 6.38
C GLY A 57 -9.97 13.36 7.63
N LYS A 58 -10.63 13.27 8.79
CA LYS A 58 -10.07 12.75 10.06
C LYS A 58 -10.31 11.24 10.27
N GLY A 59 -10.66 10.55 9.19
CA GLY A 59 -10.84 9.10 9.16
C GLY A 59 -9.57 8.32 9.47
N PRO A 60 -9.64 6.97 9.38
CA PRO A 60 -8.52 6.09 9.69
C PRO A 60 -7.28 6.43 8.86
N GLU A 61 -6.12 6.13 9.42
CA GLU A 61 -4.86 6.33 8.73
C GLU A 61 -4.73 5.35 7.55
N ILE A 62 -4.08 5.83 6.50
CA ILE A 62 -3.82 5.10 5.26
C ILE A 62 -2.33 4.82 5.21
N SER A 63 -1.96 3.55 5.09
CA SER A 63 -0.62 3.15 4.70
C SER A 63 -0.49 3.33 3.18
N TRP A 64 0.25 4.35 2.77
CA TRP A 64 0.61 4.59 1.37
C TRP A 64 1.89 3.84 1.01
N VAL A 65 2.09 3.51 -0.25
CA VAL A 65 3.34 2.90 -0.74
C VAL A 65 3.64 3.39 -2.15
N LYS A 66 4.91 3.63 -2.46
CA LYS A 66 5.32 3.96 -3.84
C LYS A 66 5.38 2.69 -4.67
N ARG A 67 4.75 2.68 -5.84
CA ARG A 67 4.70 1.48 -6.70
C ARG A 67 6.08 0.96 -7.08
N ASP A 68 7.02 1.86 -7.38
CA ASP A 68 8.40 1.48 -7.73
C ASP A 68 9.13 0.79 -6.58
N GLU A 69 8.84 1.18 -5.33
CA GLU A 69 9.45 0.58 -4.14
C GLU A 69 8.89 -0.81 -3.84
N VAL A 70 7.60 -1.04 -4.13
CA VAL A 70 7.03 -2.39 -4.10
C VAL A 70 7.73 -3.29 -5.10
N GLY A 71 7.90 -2.82 -6.35
CA GLY A 71 8.60 -3.58 -7.40
C GLY A 71 10.04 -3.88 -7.01
N LYS A 72 10.78 -2.87 -6.56
CA LYS A 72 12.17 -3.02 -6.12
C LYS A 72 12.30 -3.99 -4.95
N THR A 73 11.48 -3.85 -3.92
CA THR A 73 11.52 -4.74 -2.73
C THR A 73 11.22 -6.18 -3.14
N THR A 74 10.19 -6.39 -3.95
CA THR A 74 9.82 -7.72 -4.48
C THR A 74 10.99 -8.36 -5.23
N ALA A 75 11.70 -7.58 -6.05
CA ALA A 75 12.86 -8.08 -6.80
C ALA A 75 14.04 -8.44 -5.89
N HIS A 76 14.21 -7.79 -4.73
CA HIS A 76 15.25 -8.13 -3.75
C HIS A 76 14.92 -9.39 -2.94
N LEU A 77 13.64 -9.69 -2.69
CA LEU A 77 13.26 -10.91 -1.95
C LEU A 77 13.68 -12.20 -2.66
N LEU A 78 13.69 -12.22 -3.99
CA LEU A 78 14.04 -13.39 -4.79
C LEU A 78 15.50 -13.85 -4.59
N PRO A 79 16.52 -12.99 -4.81
CA PRO A 79 17.90 -13.37 -4.54
C PRO A 79 18.15 -13.61 -3.04
N ASP A 80 17.51 -12.87 -2.14
CA ASP A 80 17.66 -13.09 -0.69
C ASP A 80 17.20 -14.50 -0.30
N TYR A 81 16.06 -14.95 -0.82
CA TYR A 81 15.58 -16.32 -0.65
C TYR A 81 16.50 -17.35 -1.33
N ALA A 82 16.92 -17.08 -2.57
CA ALA A 82 17.76 -18.01 -3.34
C ALA A 82 19.15 -18.22 -2.72
N GLN A 83 19.71 -17.17 -2.08
CA GLN A 83 21.00 -17.25 -1.40
C GLN A 83 20.91 -17.97 -0.06
N ASN A 84 19.87 -17.70 0.73
CA ASN A 84 19.70 -18.33 2.03
C ASN A 84 18.23 -18.47 2.44
N SER A 85 17.61 -19.57 2.01
CA SER A 85 16.22 -19.86 2.31
C SER A 85 15.97 -20.16 3.79
N THR A 86 16.98 -20.57 4.58
CA THR A 86 16.80 -20.94 5.99
C THR A 86 16.76 -19.74 6.93
N THR A 87 17.35 -18.61 6.53
CA THR A 87 17.29 -17.34 7.27
C THR A 87 16.39 -16.31 6.60
N PHE A 88 15.67 -16.69 5.54
CA PHE A 88 14.80 -15.78 4.82
C PHE A 88 13.63 -15.33 5.72
N PRO A 89 13.48 -14.03 6.02
CA PRO A 89 12.61 -13.56 7.09
C PRO A 89 11.12 -13.74 6.79
N CYS A 90 10.74 -13.91 5.52
CA CYS A 90 9.34 -13.99 5.10
C CYS A 90 8.95 -15.38 4.58
N PHE A 91 9.57 -16.44 5.11
CA PHE A 91 9.33 -17.82 4.71
C PHE A 91 7.94 -18.30 5.12
N ASN A 92 7.09 -18.65 4.14
CA ASN A 92 5.70 -19.07 4.37
C ASN A 92 4.89 -18.06 5.19
N ASP A 93 5.16 -16.77 4.98
CA ASP A 93 4.55 -15.68 5.75
C ASP A 93 4.12 -14.53 4.83
N ALA A 94 3.43 -13.55 5.40
CA ALA A 94 3.05 -12.31 4.76
C ALA A 94 4.02 -11.19 5.11
N LEU A 95 4.48 -10.46 4.09
CA LEU A 95 5.22 -9.22 4.22
C LEU A 95 4.32 -8.05 3.82
N PHE A 96 4.19 -7.05 4.69
CA PHE A 96 3.48 -5.82 4.39
C PHE A 96 4.45 -4.72 3.94
N LEU A 97 4.23 -4.20 2.72
CA LEU A 97 5.00 -3.13 2.13
C LEU A 97 4.22 -1.82 2.21
N SER A 98 4.72 -0.90 3.03
CA SER A 98 4.19 0.45 3.18
C SER A 98 5.31 1.46 3.23
N GLY A 99 4.94 2.73 3.10
CA GLY A 99 5.76 3.85 3.52
C GLY A 99 5.97 3.84 5.04
N PRO A 100 6.81 4.77 5.54
CA PRO A 100 7.31 4.74 6.92
C PRO A 100 6.26 5.07 7.99
N ARG A 101 5.10 5.59 7.58
CA ARG A 101 4.00 5.97 8.48
C ARG A 101 2.67 5.88 7.75
N GLU A 102 1.63 5.64 8.51
CA GLU A 102 0.26 5.79 8.06
C GLU A 102 -0.14 7.26 8.21
N ILE A 103 -0.96 7.78 7.29
CA ILE A 103 -1.44 9.16 7.33
C ILE A 103 -2.90 9.22 6.92
N SER A 104 -3.70 10.11 7.54
CA SER A 104 -5.09 10.30 7.15
C SER A 104 -5.23 10.96 5.78
N ILE A 105 -6.46 10.97 5.23
CA ILE A 105 -6.76 11.78 4.03
C ILE A 105 -6.51 13.27 4.29
N GLY A 106 -6.91 13.79 5.45
CA GLY A 106 -6.62 15.19 5.82
C GLY A 106 -5.12 15.49 5.76
N LYS A 107 -4.28 14.59 6.30
CA LYS A 107 -2.82 14.73 6.20
C LYS A 107 -2.30 14.60 4.77
N SER A 108 -2.93 13.78 3.94
CA SER A 108 -2.59 13.68 2.52
C SER A 108 -2.89 15.00 1.79
N VAL A 109 -4.03 15.63 2.08
CA VAL A 109 -4.39 16.96 1.57
C VAL A 109 -3.46 18.05 2.10
N ASP A 110 -3.07 18.02 3.38
CA ASP A 110 -2.08 18.94 3.95
C ASP A 110 -0.75 18.89 3.16
N PHE A 111 -0.27 17.69 2.80
CA PHE A 111 0.93 17.54 1.96
C PHE A 111 0.75 18.13 0.56
N ILE A 112 -0.42 17.94 -0.06
CA ILE A 112 -0.71 18.52 -1.36
C ILE A 112 -0.80 20.05 -1.27
N ASN A 113 -1.51 20.59 -0.28
CA ASN A 113 -1.59 22.04 -0.05
C ASN A 113 -0.21 22.67 0.18
N SER A 114 0.75 21.93 0.75
CA SER A 114 2.12 22.44 0.93
C SER A 114 2.89 22.69 -0.37
N ILE A 115 2.42 22.13 -1.50
CA ILE A 115 3.03 22.29 -2.83
C ILE A 115 2.14 23.06 -3.82
N LEU A 116 0.92 23.42 -3.43
CA LEU A 116 -0.01 24.22 -4.23
C LEU A 116 0.09 25.71 -3.84
N GLU A 117 -0.25 26.58 -4.79
CA GLU A 117 -0.38 28.02 -4.54
C GLU A 117 -1.70 28.36 -3.82
N GLU A 118 -2.74 27.59 -4.09
CA GLU A 118 -4.08 27.74 -3.52
C GLU A 118 -4.44 26.54 -2.64
N GLU A 119 -5.11 26.83 -1.51
CA GLU A 119 -5.47 25.83 -0.51
C GLU A 119 -6.76 25.08 -0.89
N ILE A 120 -6.69 23.75 -0.90
CA ILE A 120 -7.86 22.86 -1.02
C ILE A 120 -8.43 22.56 0.37
N LYS A 121 -9.72 22.77 0.55
CA LYS A 121 -10.43 22.47 1.81
C LYS A 121 -11.26 21.20 1.71
N ILE A 122 -11.25 20.37 2.74
CA ILE A 122 -12.14 19.19 2.82
C ILE A 122 -13.50 19.65 3.39
N LEU A 123 -14.59 19.21 2.75
CA LEU A 123 -15.97 19.43 3.20
C LEU A 123 -16.61 18.14 3.73
#